data_AF-A0A316W201-F1
#
_entry.id   AF-A0A316W201-F1
#
_cell.length_a   1.000
_cell.length_b   1.000
_cell.length_c   1.000
_cell.angle_alpha   90.00
_cell.angle_beta   90.00
_cell.angle_gamma   90.00
#
_symmetry.space_group_name_H-M   'P 1'
#
loop_
_entity.id
_entity.type
_entity.pdbx_description
1 polymer ?
#
loop_
_entity_poly.entity_id
_entity_poly.type
_entity_poly.pdbx_seq_one_letter_code
_entity_poly.pdbx_strand_id
1 'polypeptide(L)'
;MRKVITAADDKADVPPQAFPVFVDVRDVALAHVRCVERNVNSRYLIAKGTFSNQFVVDQVHEHFPSEAIKYKLPRGKKGEYADEDAKICILEHDKSQRELGVDYTHTRKETFYETIRDIFEHL
;
A
#
# COMPACT_ATOMS: atom_id res chain seq x y z
N MET A 1 13.42 -10.58 -15.24
CA MET A 1 12.19 -11.31 -14.89
C MET A 1 11.68 -10.74 -13.57
N ARG A 2 10.49 -10.11 -13.52
CA ARG A 2 9.93 -9.60 -12.25
C ARG A 2 9.52 -10.81 -11.41
N LYS A 3 10.18 -11.04 -10.27
CA LYS A 3 9.73 -12.05 -9.29
C LYS A 3 8.39 -11.55 -8.75
N VAL A 4 7.31 -12.31 -8.97
CA VAL A 4 6.01 -12.07 -8.34
C VAL A 4 6.04 -12.75 -6.98
N ILE A 5 5.32 -12.23 -5.98
CA ILE A 5 5.12 -12.95 -4.72
C ILE A 5 4.25 -14.17 -5.07
N THR A 6 4.87 -15.31 -5.33
CA THR A 6 4.17 -16.57 -5.51
C THR A 6 4.16 -17.33 -4.19
N ALA A 7 2.97 -17.71 -3.74
CA ALA A 7 2.63 -18.51 -2.57
C ALA A 7 3.16 -19.97 -2.68
N ALA A 8 4.48 -20.15 -2.83
CA ALA A 8 5.07 -21.45 -3.15
C ALA A 8 6.25 -21.85 -2.25
N ASP A 9 6.93 -20.90 -1.60
CA ASP A 9 8.10 -21.17 -0.76
C ASP A 9 8.24 -20.11 0.34
N ASP A 10 8.12 -20.53 1.59
CA ASP A 10 8.24 -19.67 2.78
C ASP A 10 9.69 -19.23 3.05
N LYS A 11 10.66 -19.93 2.46
CA LYS A 11 12.09 -19.61 2.49
C LYS A 11 12.51 -18.67 1.37
N ALA A 12 11.62 -18.34 0.44
CA ALA A 12 11.93 -17.41 -0.62
C ALA A 12 12.10 -15.97 -0.09
N ASP A 13 12.94 -15.20 -0.77
CA ASP A 13 13.04 -13.77 -0.53
C ASP A 13 11.74 -13.06 -0.93
N VAL A 14 11.40 -12.01 -0.18
CA VAL A 14 10.33 -11.10 -0.58
C VAL A 14 10.78 -10.35 -1.84
N PRO A 15 9.99 -10.38 -2.93
CA PRO A 15 10.36 -9.75 -4.19
C PRO A 15 10.59 -8.25 -4.05
N PRO A 16 11.55 -7.70 -4.81
CA PRO A 16 11.81 -6.28 -4.80
C PRO A 16 10.63 -5.50 -5.38
N GLN A 17 10.48 -4.27 -4.91
CA GLN A 17 9.46 -3.35 -5.34
C GLN A 17 10.01 -2.34 -6.34
N ALA A 18 9.27 -2.11 -7.42
CA ALA A 18 9.69 -1.17 -8.47
C ALA A 18 9.29 0.29 -8.20
N PHE A 19 8.12 0.51 -7.57
CA PHE A 19 7.60 1.85 -7.30
C PHE A 19 6.91 1.89 -5.93
N PRO A 20 7.55 2.46 -4.90
CA PRO A 20 7.13 2.31 -3.52
C PRO A 20 6.19 3.42 -3.05
N VAL A 21 5.09 3.67 -3.74
CA VAL A 21 4.10 4.67 -3.29
C VAL A 21 2.71 4.07 -3.20
N PHE A 22 1.91 4.57 -2.26
CA PHE A 22 0.53 4.14 -2.07
C PHE A 22 -0.38 5.31 -1.70
N VAL A 23 -1.68 5.04 -1.85
CA VAL A 23 -2.78 5.82 -1.30
C VAL A 23 -3.95 4.87 -1.06
N ASP A 24 -4.82 5.19 -0.10
CA ASP A 24 -6.03 4.44 0.14
C ASP A 24 -7.07 4.70 -0.97
N VAL A 25 -7.77 3.65 -1.42
CA VAL A 25 -8.77 3.76 -2.48
C VAL A 25 -9.94 4.67 -2.11
N ARG A 26 -10.26 4.80 -0.81
CA ARG A 26 -11.31 5.70 -0.30
C ARG A 26 -10.93 7.17 -0.48
N ASP A 27 -9.65 7.51 -0.30
CA ASP A 27 -9.14 8.86 -0.59
C ASP A 27 -9.21 9.16 -2.09
N VAL A 28 -8.91 8.18 -2.94
CA VAL A 28 -9.05 8.30 -4.40
C VAL A 28 -10.51 8.53 -4.79
N ALA A 29 -11.44 7.76 -4.25
CA ALA A 29 -12.86 7.93 -4.51
C ALA A 29 -13.37 9.30 -4.05
N LEU A 30 -12.97 9.73 -2.84
CA LEU A 30 -13.30 11.05 -2.32
C LEU A 30 -12.79 12.16 -3.23
N ALA A 31 -11.54 12.07 -3.70
CA ALA A 31 -10.98 13.06 -4.62
C ALA A 31 -11.81 13.22 -5.90
N HIS A 32 -12.29 12.11 -6.48
CA HIS A 32 -13.15 12.16 -7.66
C HIS A 32 -14.47 12.88 -7.37
N VAL A 33 -15.12 12.57 -6.25
CA VAL A 33 -16.37 13.23 -5.83
C VAL A 33 -16.13 14.72 -5.60
N ARG A 34 -15.06 15.10 -4.90
CA ARG A 34 -14.72 16.51 -4.61
C ARG A 34 -14.44 17.32 -5.87
N CYS A 35 -13.83 16.72 -6.89
CA CYS A 35 -13.64 17.39 -8.19
C CYS A 35 -14.99 17.82 -8.80
N VAL A 36 -15.99 16.95 -8.74
CA VAL A 36 -17.34 17.23 -9.26
C VAL A 36 -18.05 18.26 -8.39
N GLU A 37 -18.08 18.09 -7.07
CA GLU A 37 -18.75 19.01 -6.13
C GLU A 37 -18.20 20.44 -6.21
N ARG A 38 -16.88 20.58 -6.43
CA ARG A 38 -16.22 21.89 -6.50
C ARG A 38 -16.10 22.44 -7.93
N ASN A 39 -16.57 21.69 -8.93
CA ASN A 39 -16.52 22.03 -10.34
C ASN A 39 -15.09 22.44 -10.80
N VAL A 40 -14.09 21.65 -10.41
CA VAL A 40 -12.68 21.90 -10.77
C VAL A 40 -12.22 20.97 -11.90
N ASN A 41 -11.40 21.49 -12.81
CA ASN A 41 -10.88 20.75 -13.96
C ASN A 41 -9.35 20.83 -14.01
N SER A 42 -8.70 20.34 -12.96
CA SER A 42 -7.25 20.36 -12.84
C SER A 42 -6.67 18.97 -12.61
N ARG A 43 -5.33 18.87 -12.70
CA ARG A 43 -4.60 17.66 -12.34
C ARG A 43 -4.27 17.69 -10.85
N TYR A 44 -4.65 16.62 -10.16
CA TYR A 44 -4.40 16.39 -8.74
C TYR A 44 -3.58 15.12 -8.57
N LEU A 45 -2.46 15.22 -7.85
CA LEU A 45 -1.73 14.04 -7.40
C LEU A 45 -2.39 13.53 -6.12
N ILE A 46 -2.82 12.28 -6.15
CA ILE A 46 -3.46 11.59 -5.02
C ILE A 46 -2.50 10.52 -4.52
N ALA A 47 -1.73 10.85 -3.48
CA ALA A 47 -0.67 10.02 -2.93
C ALA A 47 -0.49 10.32 -1.43
N LYS A 48 -0.34 9.30 -0.59
CA LYS A 48 -0.19 9.49 0.87
C LYS A 48 1.22 9.18 1.38
N GLY A 49 1.90 8.18 0.80
CA GLY A 49 3.23 7.80 1.29
C GLY A 49 3.81 6.59 0.57
N THR A 50 4.72 5.90 1.25
CA THR A 50 5.49 4.78 0.71
C THR A 50 5.19 3.46 1.43
N PHE A 51 5.46 2.34 0.79
CA PHE A 51 5.32 1.00 1.37
C PHE A 51 6.40 0.08 0.82
N SER A 52 6.71 -1.02 1.49
CA SER A 52 7.52 -2.12 0.94
C SER A 52 6.77 -3.44 0.92
N ASN A 53 7.15 -4.34 0.01
CA ASN A 53 6.63 -5.70 0.00
C ASN A 53 6.96 -6.43 1.31
N GLN A 54 8.10 -6.12 1.95
CA GLN A 54 8.45 -6.69 3.26
C GLN A 54 7.48 -6.22 4.35
N PHE A 55 7.10 -4.93 4.36
CA PHE A 55 6.06 -4.42 5.26
C PHE A 55 4.74 -5.18 5.09
N VAL A 56 4.30 -5.43 3.85
CA VAL A 56 3.06 -6.18 3.58
C VAL A 56 3.16 -7.61 4.11
N VAL A 57 4.27 -8.31 3.84
CA VAL A 57 4.51 -9.67 4.31
C VAL A 57 4.53 -9.74 5.84
N ASP A 58 5.22 -8.81 6.49
CA ASP A 58 5.28 -8.75 7.96
C ASP A 58 3.90 -8.57 8.57
N GLN A 59 3.04 -7.74 7.96
CA GLN A 59 1.64 -7.58 8.39
C GLN A 59 0.82 -8.86 8.23
N VAL A 60 1.03 -9.63 7.15
CA VAL A 60 0.35 -10.92 6.97
C VAL A 60 0.78 -11.92 8.05
N HIS A 61 2.09 -12.05 8.32
CA HIS A 61 2.59 -12.97 9.36
C HIS A 61 2.19 -12.54 10.78
N GLU A 62 1.99 -11.23 11.01
CA GLU A 62 1.55 -10.69 12.31
C GLU A 62 0.05 -10.89 12.56
N HIS A 63 -0.79 -10.62 11.56
CA HIS A 63 -2.25 -10.55 11.74
C HIS A 63 -3.01 -11.76 11.17
N PHE A 64 -2.43 -12.49 10.22
CA PHE A 64 -3.05 -13.62 9.51
C PHE A 64 -2.10 -14.84 9.45
N PRO A 65 -1.61 -15.34 10.61
CA PRO A 65 -0.57 -16.37 10.64
C PRO A 65 -1.04 -17.71 10.05
N SER A 66 -2.33 -18.05 10.18
CA SER A 66 -2.90 -19.29 9.62
C SER A 66 -2.88 -19.28 8.10
N GLU A 67 -3.23 -18.15 7.49
CA GLU A 67 -3.22 -17.91 6.06
C GLU A 67 -1.78 -17.87 5.54
N ALA A 68 -0.88 -17.22 6.27
CA ALA A 68 0.55 -17.20 5.93
C ALA A 68 1.13 -18.61 5.83
N ILE A 69 0.76 -19.52 6.76
CA ILE A 69 1.16 -20.93 6.74
C ILE A 69 0.47 -21.68 5.60
N LYS A 70 -0.86 -21.53 5.47
CA LYS A 70 -1.67 -22.20 4.43
C LYS A 70 -1.12 -21.93 3.03
N TYR A 71 -0.76 -20.70 2.75
CA TYR A 71 -0.27 -20.24 1.45
C TYR A 71 1.26 -20.20 1.35
N LYS A 72 1.99 -20.69 2.35
CA LYS A 72 3.48 -20.73 2.35
C LYS A 72 4.09 -19.40 1.91
N LEU A 73 3.60 -18.31 2.48
CA LEU A 73 4.08 -16.97 2.12
C LEU A 73 5.53 -16.79 2.57
N PRO A 74 6.38 -16.12 1.77
CA PRO A 74 7.76 -15.85 2.14
C PRO A 74 7.80 -15.09 3.46
N ARG A 75 8.85 -15.29 4.27
CA ARG A 75 9.12 -14.46 5.46
C ARG A 75 10.04 -13.28 5.17
N GLY A 76 10.95 -13.44 4.20
CA GLY A 76 11.99 -12.46 3.93
C GLY A 76 12.77 -12.08 5.19
N LYS A 77 13.03 -10.79 5.36
CA LYS A 77 13.79 -10.23 6.48
C LYS A 77 12.95 -9.22 7.23
N LYS A 78 12.32 -9.67 8.31
CA LYS A 78 11.40 -8.89 9.12
C LYS A 78 12.01 -7.53 9.50
N GLY A 79 11.28 -6.44 9.24
CA GLY A 79 11.70 -5.08 9.55
C GLY A 79 12.70 -4.46 8.56
N GLU A 80 13.17 -5.18 7.53
CA GLU A 80 13.98 -4.59 6.46
C GLU A 80 13.08 -3.98 5.38
N TYR A 81 12.65 -2.74 5.62
CA TYR A 81 11.74 -2.01 4.75
C TYR A 81 12.50 -1.22 3.70
N ALA A 82 12.49 -1.71 2.46
CA ALA A 82 13.15 -1.03 1.33
C ALA A 82 12.61 0.37 1.05
N ASP A 83 11.41 0.70 1.56
CA ASP A 83 10.79 2.00 1.41
C ASP A 83 11.31 3.09 2.37
N GLU A 84 12.21 2.73 3.28
CA GLU A 84 12.91 3.66 4.17
C GLU A 84 14.25 4.15 3.58
N ASP A 85 14.65 3.67 2.40
CA ASP A 85 15.82 4.19 1.67
C ASP A 85 15.57 5.64 1.23
N ALA A 86 16.52 6.52 1.53
CA ALA A 86 16.44 7.97 1.27
C ALA A 86 16.35 8.35 -0.22
N LYS A 87 16.47 7.37 -1.13
CA LYS A 87 16.43 7.55 -2.60
C LYS A 87 15.02 7.57 -3.19
N ILE A 88 13.98 7.42 -2.38
CA ILE A 88 12.60 7.37 -2.87
C ILE A 88 12.09 8.78 -3.15
N CYS A 89 11.47 8.94 -4.31
CA CYS A 89 10.83 10.19 -4.70
C CYS A 89 9.69 10.51 -3.73
N ILE A 90 9.78 11.68 -3.09
CA ILE A 90 8.72 12.23 -2.24
C ILE A 90 7.65 12.83 -3.16
N LEU A 91 6.40 12.44 -2.95
CA LEU A 91 5.25 12.92 -3.73
C LEU A 91 4.51 14.02 -2.98
N GLU A 92 4.61 15.24 -3.49
CA GLU A 92 3.90 16.41 -2.95
C GLU A 92 2.45 16.46 -3.47
N HIS A 93 1.49 16.45 -2.55
CA HIS A 93 0.06 16.36 -2.86
C HIS A 93 -0.75 17.55 -2.29
N ASP A 94 -0.09 18.60 -1.81
CA ASP A 94 -0.66 19.79 -1.17
C ASP A 94 -1.82 20.43 -1.94
N LYS A 95 -1.74 20.39 -3.27
CA LYS A 95 -2.80 20.94 -4.13
C LYS A 95 -4.13 20.21 -3.91
N SER A 96 -4.10 18.89 -3.79
CA SER A 96 -5.30 18.08 -3.56
C SER A 96 -5.90 18.32 -2.18
N GLN A 97 -5.05 18.49 -1.16
CA GLN A 97 -5.49 18.86 0.19
C GLN A 97 -6.17 20.24 0.17
N ARG A 98 -5.50 21.25 -0.37
CA ARG A 98 -5.99 22.64 -0.38
C ARG A 98 -7.25 22.83 -1.21
N GLU A 99 -7.29 22.27 -2.42
CA GLU A 99 -8.37 22.55 -3.38
C GLU A 99 -9.53 21.55 -3.29
N LEU A 100 -9.28 20.29 -2.92
CA LEU A 100 -10.32 19.25 -2.82
C LEU A 100 -10.73 18.95 -1.38
N GLY A 101 -9.88 19.23 -0.39
CA GLY A 101 -10.11 18.84 1.01
C GLY A 101 -9.97 17.33 1.21
N VAL A 102 -8.99 16.71 0.55
CA VAL A 102 -8.63 15.30 0.77
C VAL A 102 -7.62 15.26 1.91
N ASP A 103 -8.03 14.77 3.08
CA ASP A 103 -7.21 14.81 4.29
C ASP A 103 -6.26 13.60 4.44
N TYR A 104 -6.39 12.60 3.57
CA TYR A 104 -5.58 11.39 3.59
C TYR A 104 -5.54 10.75 4.99
N THR A 105 -6.68 10.37 5.55
CA THR A 105 -6.76 9.93 6.96
C THR A 105 -6.30 8.48 7.15
N HIS A 106 -6.48 7.62 6.15
CA HIS A 106 -6.22 6.17 6.23
C HIS A 106 -4.73 5.82 6.25
N THR A 107 -4.21 5.31 7.36
CA THR A 107 -2.78 5.02 7.50
C THR A 107 -2.33 3.88 6.59
N ARG A 108 -1.01 3.77 6.38
CA ARG A 108 -0.43 2.62 5.67
C ARG A 108 -0.87 1.30 6.29
N LYS A 109 -0.76 1.17 7.61
CA LYS A 109 -1.15 -0.05 8.34
C LYS A 109 -2.62 -0.40 8.11
N GLU A 110 -3.53 0.56 8.30
CA GLU A 110 -4.97 0.33 8.11
C GLU A 110 -5.29 -0.08 6.66
N THR A 111 -4.75 0.65 5.68
CA THR A 111 -4.99 0.39 4.25
C THR A 111 -4.63 -1.05 3.88
N PHE A 112 -3.41 -1.48 4.24
CA PHE A 112 -2.94 -2.83 3.92
C PHE A 112 -3.62 -3.89 4.76
N TYR A 113 -3.86 -3.66 6.06
CA TYR A 113 -4.57 -4.61 6.92
C TYR A 113 -5.98 -4.91 6.39
N GLU A 114 -6.77 -3.89 6.08
CA GLU A 114 -8.14 -4.07 5.58
C GLU A 114 -8.16 -4.75 4.20
N THR A 115 -7.22 -4.39 3.32
CA THR A 115 -7.08 -5.03 2.00
C THR A 115 -6.74 -6.51 2.14
N ILE A 116 -5.77 -6.86 3.00
CA ILE A 116 -5.37 -8.25 3.24
C ILE A 116 -6.51 -9.05 3.86
N ARG A 117 -7.21 -8.47 4.85
CA ARG A 117 -8.37 -9.09 5.49
C ARG A 117 -9.43 -9.43 4.45
N ASP A 118 -9.81 -8.46 3.63
CA ASP A 118 -10.83 -8.61 2.59
C ASP A 118 -10.45 -9.71 1.58
N ILE A 119 -9.18 -9.75 1.17
CA ILE A 119 -8.65 -10.80 0.29
C ILE A 119 -8.82 -12.18 0.93
N PHE A 120 -8.42 -12.37 2.20
CA PHE A 120 -8.51 -13.69 2.84
C PHE A 120 -9.93 -14.10 3.21
N GLU A 121 -10.84 -13.15 3.46
CA GLU A 121 -12.27 -13.42 3.68
C GLU A 121 -12.98 -13.91 2.41
N HIS A 122 -12.46 -13.56 1.22
CA HIS A 122 -13.07 -13.87 -0.07
C HIS A 122 -12.24 -14.82 -0.96
N LEU A 123 -11.18 -15.43 -0.42
CA LEU A 123 -10.33 -16.44 -1.08
C LEU A 123 -10.76 -17.88 -0.75
#